data_AF-H1V7B5-F1
#
_entry.id   AF-H1V7B5-F1
#
_cell.length_a   1.000
_cell.length_b   1.000
_cell.length_c   1.000
_cell.angle_alpha   90.00
_cell.angle_beta   90.00
_cell.angle_gamma   90.00
#
_symmetry.space_group_name_H-M   'P 1'
#
loop_
_entity.id
_entity.type
_entity.pdbx_description
1 polymer ?
#
loop_
_entity_poly.entity_id
_entity_poly.type
_entity_poly.pdbx_seq_one_letter_code
_entity_poly.pdbx_strand_id
1 'polypeptide(L)'
;MKYYEVVEFDRKPTSFRWVCAATGRHIGVSRDFRWDNSPDEVANYLNVGVVRRKCGVWSRRTEGGGWDCLVLCDPPVKSVRTGVDYKIEYPVKTRAYQGGYLDFVPEEEQMRVAREGRYRGPPRASMLEDLSFYLETHSGLVDIAEPDAAVGVFVKKIVASHFLKQTEHLRATLSAVQRGLTRKQDLAKMPMAKVEALWSDMQGWERRTGEYLEDLEGIMLQLGIPLSNPAPVADVADAAANAAWRDCAADFQFLHLRFRELRHRTETLNAAVTGLAGITGNRQAYKEQQRSIREAKSTKAVTLLGLVFIPLAYTSSLFGMEVPYGPGGEFFWIYFVTSAPLILVVLLGYYVLDFGYDDDGRAWSVVTFNKSVDERLGWFKRHNTEKRLFG
;
A
#
# COMPACT_ATOMS: atom_id res chain seq x y z
N MET A 1 22.32 -9.01 -17.79
CA MET A 1 21.08 -9.48 -17.13
C MET A 1 20.81 -8.65 -15.87
N LYS A 2 19.57 -8.19 -15.66
CA LYS A 2 19.15 -7.53 -14.40
C LYS A 2 18.36 -8.52 -13.57
N TYR A 3 18.59 -8.58 -12.27
CA TYR A 3 17.91 -9.53 -11.39
C TYR A 3 17.66 -8.92 -10.01
N TYR A 4 16.92 -9.63 -9.18
CA TYR A 4 16.41 -9.12 -7.90
C TYR A 4 16.79 -10.07 -6.77
N GLU A 5 17.60 -9.58 -5.85
CA GLU A 5 18.05 -10.33 -4.69
C GLU A 5 17.17 -9.99 -3.48
N VAL A 6 16.54 -11.00 -2.88
CA VAL A 6 15.74 -10.83 -1.67
C VAL A 6 16.63 -11.06 -0.45
N VAL A 7 16.80 -10.02 0.36
CA VAL A 7 17.68 -10.04 1.53
C VAL A 7 16.96 -9.61 2.79
N GLU A 8 17.39 -10.17 3.91
CA GLU A 8 17.06 -9.72 5.25
C GLU A 8 18.15 -8.78 5.76
N PHE A 9 17.74 -7.64 6.29
CA PHE A 9 18.60 -6.67 6.96
C PHE A 9 18.59 -6.90 8.47
N ASP A 10 19.72 -6.65 9.11
CA ASP A 10 19.85 -6.62 10.57
C ASP A 10 19.09 -5.45 11.21
N ARG A 11 18.72 -4.44 10.42
CA ARG A 11 17.96 -3.26 10.84
C ARG A 11 16.72 -3.09 9.98
N LYS A 12 15.60 -2.75 10.62
CA LYS A 12 14.35 -2.46 9.91
C LYS A 12 14.44 -1.13 9.15
N PRO A 13 13.84 -1.05 7.95
CA PRO A 13 13.58 0.21 7.28
C PRO A 13 12.72 1.15 8.10
N THR A 14 13.02 2.44 7.99
CA THR A 14 12.24 3.54 8.57
C THR A 14 11.44 4.29 7.52
N SER A 15 11.73 4.08 6.24
CA SER A 15 11.04 4.70 5.11
C SER A 15 11.23 3.88 3.84
N PHE A 16 10.43 4.16 2.80
CA PHE A 16 10.64 3.61 1.45
C PHE A 16 11.89 4.15 0.74
N ARG A 17 12.57 5.15 1.30
CA ARG A 17 13.75 5.79 0.70
C ARG A 17 15.02 5.06 1.12
N TRP A 18 15.16 3.83 0.68
CA TRP A 18 16.36 3.03 0.89
C TRP A 18 17.07 2.83 -0.44
N VAL A 19 18.37 3.15 -0.49
CA VAL A 19 19.23 2.85 -1.64
C VAL A 19 20.53 2.21 -1.16
N CYS A 20 21.09 1.30 -1.96
CA CYS A 20 22.44 0.79 -1.72
C CYS A 20 23.44 1.92 -1.90
N ALA A 21 24.29 2.19 -0.91
CA ALA A 21 25.23 3.31 -0.98
C ALA A 21 26.29 3.13 -2.08
N ALA A 22 26.71 1.89 -2.33
CA ALA A 22 27.74 1.58 -3.32
C ALA A 22 27.23 1.73 -4.76
N THR A 23 25.98 1.33 -5.04
CA THR A 23 25.43 1.31 -6.41
C THR A 23 24.44 2.43 -6.68
N GLY A 24 23.96 3.13 -5.65
CA GLY A 24 22.88 4.12 -5.74
C GLY A 24 21.51 3.54 -6.09
N ARG A 25 21.38 2.21 -6.20
CA ARG A 25 20.12 1.57 -6.63
C ARG A 25 19.13 1.48 -5.48
N HIS A 26 17.85 1.71 -5.81
CA HIS A 26 16.74 1.56 -4.87
C HIS A 26 16.62 0.14 -4.33
N ILE A 27 16.30 0.05 -3.04
CA ILE A 27 16.00 -1.20 -2.34
C ILE A 27 14.50 -1.20 -2.07
N GLY A 28 13.79 -2.14 -2.70
CA GLY A 28 12.35 -2.29 -2.55
C GLY A 28 12.00 -2.86 -1.19
N VAL A 29 11.53 -2.03 -0.28
CA VAL A 29 11.02 -2.43 1.05
C VAL A 29 9.49 -2.37 1.06
N SER A 30 8.87 -3.13 1.97
CA SER A 30 7.41 -3.11 2.15
C SER A 30 7.05 -3.04 3.64
N ARG A 31 5.88 -2.49 3.95
CA ARG A 31 5.39 -2.43 5.33
C ARG A 31 5.02 -3.81 5.87
N ASP A 32 5.15 -3.97 7.18
CA ASP A 32 4.72 -5.16 7.91
C ASP A 32 3.29 -4.96 8.42
N PHE A 33 2.30 -5.39 7.62
CA PHE A 33 0.90 -5.28 7.98
C PHE A 33 0.52 -6.35 9.01
N ARG A 34 0.29 -5.90 10.25
CA ARG A 34 -0.34 -6.72 11.28
C ARG A 34 -1.85 -6.73 11.10
N TRP A 35 -2.45 -7.91 11.12
CA TRP A 35 -3.89 -8.13 10.88
C TRP A 35 -4.67 -8.47 12.15
N ASP A 36 -4.00 -8.46 13.30
CA ASP A 36 -4.59 -8.63 14.62
C ASP A 36 -5.21 -7.32 15.13
N ASN A 37 -5.48 -7.25 16.45
CA ASN A 37 -5.98 -6.05 17.12
C ASN A 37 -4.84 -5.25 17.78
N SER A 38 -3.58 -5.48 17.39
CA SER A 38 -2.46 -4.68 17.89
C SER A 38 -2.53 -3.24 17.36
N PRO A 39 -1.84 -2.28 18.00
CA PRO A 39 -1.80 -0.90 17.53
C PRO A 39 -1.34 -0.84 16.08
N ASP A 40 -2.04 -0.06 15.26
CA ASP A 40 -1.74 0.09 13.85
C ASP A 40 -0.47 0.94 13.66
N GLU A 41 0.69 0.28 13.67
CA GLU A 41 1.98 0.91 13.39
C GLU A 41 2.25 0.98 11.88
N VAL A 42 1.68 2.01 11.24
CA VAL A 42 1.85 2.29 9.80
C VAL A 42 3.32 2.54 9.38
N ALA A 43 4.19 2.81 10.36
CA ALA A 43 5.62 3.02 10.16
C ALA A 43 6.47 1.75 10.37
N ASN A 44 5.87 0.60 10.66
CA ASN A 44 6.60 -0.65 10.82
C ASN A 44 6.85 -1.30 9.44
N TYR A 45 8.12 -1.51 9.11
CA TYR A 45 8.55 -2.17 7.88
C TYR A 45 9.04 -3.59 8.15
N LEU A 46 8.91 -4.45 7.13
CA LEU A 46 9.61 -5.72 7.11
C LEU A 46 11.12 -5.46 7.10
N ASN A 47 11.87 -6.29 7.80
CA ASN A 47 13.33 -6.32 7.67
C ASN A 47 13.80 -6.96 6.35
N VAL A 48 12.89 -7.24 5.42
CA VAL A 48 13.16 -7.84 4.12
C VAL A 48 13.14 -6.74 3.06
N GLY A 49 14.14 -6.72 2.19
CA GLY A 49 14.14 -5.85 1.02
C GLY A 49 14.59 -6.56 -0.24
N VAL A 50 14.15 -6.00 -1.36
CA VAL A 50 14.45 -6.49 -2.70
C VAL A 50 15.50 -5.57 -3.33
N VAL A 51 16.71 -6.08 -3.48
CA VAL A 51 17.85 -5.33 -4.02
C VAL A 51 17.93 -5.56 -5.52
N ARG A 52 17.91 -4.48 -6.30
CA ARG A 52 18.11 -4.55 -7.74
C ARG A 52 19.59 -4.77 -8.06
N ARG A 53 19.87 -5.83 -8.81
CA ARG A 53 21.22 -6.25 -9.21
C ARG A 53 21.38 -6.30 -10.72
N LYS A 54 22.62 -6.21 -11.17
CA LYS A 54 23.01 -6.46 -12.56
C LYS A 54 24.23 -7.36 -12.62
N CYS A 55 24.26 -8.22 -13.62
CA CYS A 55 25.46 -8.90 -14.07
C CYS A 55 25.62 -8.79 -15.59
N GLY A 56 26.86 -8.77 -16.05
CA GLY A 56 27.24 -8.84 -17.46
C GLY A 56 28.28 -9.94 -17.64
N VAL A 57 28.17 -10.67 -18.74
CA VAL A 57 29.13 -11.71 -19.11
C VAL A 57 29.67 -11.35 -20.48
N TRP A 58 30.99 -11.36 -20.62
CA TRP A 58 31.68 -11.21 -21.88
C TRP A 58 32.69 -12.34 -22.02
N SER A 59 32.81 -12.92 -23.19
CA SER A 59 33.79 -13.96 -23.45
C SER A 59 34.40 -13.80 -24.83
N ARG A 60 35.62 -14.31 -25.00
CA ARG A 60 36.30 -14.43 -26.29
C ARG A 60 37.07 -15.75 -26.34
N ARG A 61 37.22 -16.31 -27.54
CA ARG A 61 38.20 -17.38 -27.77
C ARG A 61 39.60 -16.76 -27.94
N THR A 62 40.60 -17.49 -27.46
CA THR A 62 42.00 -17.11 -27.62
C THR A 62 42.61 -17.84 -28.82
N GLU A 63 43.67 -17.27 -29.39
CA GLU A 63 44.36 -17.84 -30.56
C GLU A 63 44.96 -19.23 -30.27
N GLY A 64 45.27 -19.53 -29.00
CA GLY A 64 45.79 -20.83 -28.54
C GLY A 64 44.73 -21.91 -28.30
N GLY A 65 43.48 -21.71 -28.74
CA GLY A 65 42.39 -22.69 -28.56
C GLY A 65 41.73 -22.67 -27.18
N GLY A 66 42.06 -21.70 -26.33
CA GLY A 66 41.40 -21.46 -25.05
C GLY A 66 40.32 -20.37 -25.15
N TRP A 67 39.85 -19.89 -24.00
CA TRP A 67 38.91 -18.77 -23.91
C TRP A 67 39.16 -17.92 -22.67
N ASP A 68 38.84 -16.63 -22.79
CA ASP A 68 38.77 -15.68 -21.67
C ASP A 68 37.30 -15.37 -21.39
N CYS A 69 36.92 -15.27 -20.12
CA CYS A 69 35.57 -14.84 -19.70
C CYS A 69 35.68 -13.78 -18.60
N LEU A 70 34.95 -12.67 -18.76
CA LEU A 70 34.81 -11.60 -17.79
C LEU A 70 33.37 -11.55 -17.31
N VAL A 71 33.17 -11.70 -16.00
CA VAL A 71 31.87 -11.52 -15.35
C VAL A 71 31.92 -10.26 -14.49
N LEU A 72 31.11 -9.28 -14.84
CA LEU A 72 30.91 -8.06 -14.05
C LEU A 72 29.62 -8.22 -13.24
N CYS A 73 29.71 -8.09 -11.92
CA CYS A 73 28.54 -8.20 -11.03
C CYS A 73 28.54 -7.11 -9.96
N ASP A 74 27.35 -6.77 -9.47
CA ASP A 74 27.21 -5.78 -8.41
C ASP A 74 27.76 -6.30 -7.06
N PRO A 75 28.38 -5.43 -6.24
CA PRO A 75 28.90 -5.82 -4.93
C PRO A 75 27.76 -6.06 -3.93
N PRO A 76 27.95 -6.87 -2.88
CA PRO A 76 26.96 -7.07 -1.82
C PRO A 76 26.61 -5.75 -1.10
N VAL A 77 25.41 -5.65 -0.52
CA VAL A 77 24.98 -4.42 0.18
C VAL A 77 25.65 -4.37 1.54
N LYS A 78 26.55 -3.41 1.74
CA LYS A 78 27.27 -3.19 3.02
C LYS A 78 26.80 -1.94 3.76
N SER A 79 26.25 -0.96 3.05
CA SER A 79 25.68 0.26 3.62
C SER A 79 24.48 0.73 2.82
N VAL A 80 23.58 1.43 3.51
CA VAL A 80 22.34 1.99 2.95
C VAL A 80 22.34 3.49 3.16
N ARG A 81 21.88 4.22 2.13
CA ARG A 81 21.55 5.64 2.25
C ARG A 81 20.04 5.83 2.35
N THR A 82 19.63 6.75 3.22
CA THR A 82 18.23 7.08 3.49
C THR A 82 18.05 8.55 3.86
N GLY A 83 16.81 8.94 4.18
CA GLY A 83 16.41 10.31 4.45
C GLY A 83 15.89 11.04 3.21
N VAL A 84 15.47 12.30 3.39
CA VAL A 84 14.82 13.08 2.33
C VAL A 84 15.75 13.27 1.11
N ASP A 85 17.03 13.48 1.38
CA ASP A 85 18.09 13.72 0.39
C ASP A 85 19.09 12.56 0.25
N TYR A 86 18.81 11.38 0.81
CA TYR A 86 19.76 10.26 0.87
C TYR A 86 21.11 10.59 1.53
N LYS A 87 21.14 11.59 2.42
CA LYS A 87 22.36 12.04 3.13
C LYS A 87 22.72 11.17 4.34
N ILE A 88 21.77 10.40 4.87
CA ILE A 88 22.00 9.55 6.04
C ILE A 88 22.50 8.20 5.53
N GLU A 89 23.78 7.90 5.75
CA GLU A 89 24.38 6.60 5.45
C GLU A 89 24.70 5.84 6.73
N TYR A 90 24.42 4.54 6.75
CA TYR A 90 24.89 3.67 7.82
C TYR A 90 25.18 2.25 7.29
N PRO A 91 26.10 1.52 7.96
CA PRO A 91 26.38 0.14 7.63
C PRO A 91 25.20 -0.76 7.99
N VAL A 92 25.00 -1.79 7.18
CA VAL A 92 24.00 -2.84 7.39
C VAL A 92 24.63 -4.20 7.19
N LYS A 93 24.07 -5.21 7.85
CA LYS A 93 24.39 -6.62 7.58
C LYS A 93 23.22 -7.25 6.85
N THR A 94 23.51 -7.88 5.72
CA THR A 94 22.51 -8.61 4.92
C THR A 94 22.67 -10.11 5.07
N ARG A 95 21.56 -10.83 5.04
CA ARG A 95 21.49 -12.28 4.95
C ARG A 95 20.49 -12.67 3.87
N ALA A 96 20.67 -13.82 3.25
CA ALA A 96 19.73 -14.30 2.25
C ALA A 96 18.35 -14.56 2.89
N TYR A 97 17.28 -14.02 2.30
CA TYR A 97 15.92 -14.19 2.81
C TYR A 97 15.55 -15.68 2.84
N GLN A 98 15.12 -16.18 4.02
CA GLN A 98 14.84 -17.60 4.24
C GLN A 98 15.95 -18.56 3.77
N GLY A 99 17.22 -18.17 3.95
CA GLY A 99 18.36 -18.99 3.52
C GLY A 99 18.69 -18.89 2.02
N GLY A 100 17.95 -18.06 1.27
CA GLY A 100 18.19 -17.79 -0.16
C GLY A 100 17.53 -18.78 -1.10
N TYR A 101 18.12 -18.95 -2.29
CA TYR A 101 17.57 -19.82 -3.33
C TYR A 101 17.99 -21.29 -3.14
N LEU A 102 17.17 -22.22 -3.65
CA LEU A 102 17.49 -23.65 -3.64
C LEU A 102 18.59 -23.96 -4.66
N ASP A 103 19.49 -24.87 -4.31
CA ASP A 103 20.56 -25.26 -5.23
C ASP A 103 19.96 -25.93 -6.49
N PHE A 104 20.42 -25.50 -7.66
CA PHE A 104 19.90 -25.91 -8.97
C PHE A 104 20.69 -27.07 -9.59
N VAL A 105 21.81 -27.47 -8.98
CA VAL A 105 22.59 -28.63 -9.39
C VAL A 105 21.82 -29.92 -9.03
N PRO A 106 21.90 -31.02 -9.82
CA PRO A 106 21.22 -32.27 -9.49
C PRO A 106 21.51 -32.78 -8.09
N GLU A 107 20.50 -33.34 -7.43
CA GLU A 107 20.59 -33.81 -6.04
C GLU A 107 21.67 -34.88 -5.85
N GLU A 108 21.85 -35.77 -6.83
CA GLU A 108 22.90 -36.80 -6.82
C GLU A 108 24.30 -36.20 -6.66
N GLU A 109 24.56 -35.08 -7.36
CA GLU A 109 25.83 -34.37 -7.29
C GLU A 109 26.00 -33.62 -5.98
N GLN A 110 24.93 -33.02 -5.45
CA GLN A 110 24.95 -32.43 -4.12
C GLN A 110 25.29 -33.49 -3.05
N MET A 111 24.68 -34.68 -3.14
CA MET A 111 24.96 -35.79 -2.24
C MET A 111 26.39 -36.31 -2.39
N ARG A 112 26.92 -36.39 -3.61
CA ARG A 112 28.31 -36.81 -3.88
C ARG A 112 29.30 -35.88 -3.18
N VAL A 113 29.19 -34.57 -3.41
CA VAL A 113 30.08 -33.57 -2.80
C VAL A 113 29.90 -33.52 -1.27
N ALA A 114 28.68 -33.75 -0.77
CA ALA A 114 28.42 -33.83 0.67
C ALA A 114 29.14 -35.02 1.34
N ARG A 115 29.17 -36.18 0.68
CA ARG A 115 29.91 -37.36 1.17
C ARG A 115 31.43 -37.12 1.21
N GLU A 116 31.95 -36.29 0.33
CA GLU A 116 33.35 -35.88 0.31
C GLU A 116 33.71 -34.86 1.43
N GLY A 117 32.74 -34.48 2.27
CA GLY A 117 32.95 -33.57 3.41
C GLY A 117 33.16 -32.09 3.01
N ARG A 118 32.95 -31.75 1.74
CA ARG A 118 33.21 -30.42 1.17
C ARG A 118 31.95 -29.56 1.02
N TYR A 119 30.75 -30.13 1.18
CA TYR A 119 29.52 -29.43 0.88
C TYR A 119 28.97 -28.61 2.06
N ARG A 120 28.88 -27.29 1.88
CA ARG A 120 28.06 -26.39 2.71
C ARG A 120 26.97 -25.67 1.89
N GLY A 121 26.76 -26.09 0.63
CA GLY A 121 25.95 -25.38 -0.36
C GLY A 121 26.56 -24.04 -0.78
N PRO A 122 25.94 -23.33 -1.74
CA PRO A 122 26.40 -22.02 -2.16
C PRO A 122 26.26 -20.99 -1.02
N PRO A 123 27.21 -20.06 -0.87
CA PRO A 123 27.20 -19.06 0.21
C PRO A 123 25.98 -18.13 0.20
N ARG A 124 25.45 -17.83 -1.00
CA ARG A 124 24.30 -16.93 -1.26
C ARG A 124 24.49 -15.51 -0.71
N ALA A 125 25.74 -15.07 -0.63
CA ALA A 125 26.11 -13.75 -0.13
C ALA A 125 26.42 -12.77 -1.27
N SER A 126 26.88 -13.25 -2.42
CA SER A 126 26.99 -12.45 -3.64
C SER A 126 27.10 -13.34 -4.89
N MET A 127 26.78 -12.77 -6.06
CA MET A 127 26.97 -13.41 -7.36
C MET A 127 28.40 -13.94 -7.57
N LEU A 128 29.40 -13.20 -7.11
CA LEU A 128 30.80 -13.60 -7.21
C LEU A 128 31.09 -14.84 -6.38
N GLU A 129 30.66 -14.85 -5.12
CA GLU A 129 30.88 -15.97 -4.21
C GLU A 129 30.13 -17.23 -4.66
N ASP A 130 28.89 -17.09 -5.12
CA ASP A 130 28.11 -18.20 -5.66
C ASP A 130 28.74 -18.75 -6.94
N LEU A 131 29.14 -17.88 -7.87
CA LEU A 131 29.81 -18.32 -9.09
C LEU A 131 31.13 -19.03 -8.80
N SER A 132 31.92 -18.51 -7.86
CA SER A 132 33.18 -19.15 -7.43
C SER A 132 32.91 -20.55 -6.87
N PHE A 133 31.89 -20.67 -5.99
CA PHE A 133 31.48 -21.96 -5.45
C PHE A 133 31.12 -22.98 -6.54
N TYR A 134 30.30 -22.60 -7.53
CA TYR A 134 29.88 -23.52 -8.59
C TYR A 134 31.03 -23.89 -9.54
N LEU A 135 31.92 -22.95 -9.86
CA LEU A 135 33.08 -23.24 -10.70
C LEU A 135 34.09 -24.15 -9.98
N GLU A 136 34.34 -23.93 -8.69
CA GLU A 136 35.28 -24.74 -7.90
C GLU A 136 34.73 -26.14 -7.60
N THR A 137 33.42 -26.24 -7.35
CA THR A 137 32.80 -27.48 -6.83
C THR A 137 32.15 -28.32 -7.93
N HIS A 138 31.59 -27.67 -8.96
CA HIS A 138 30.70 -28.28 -9.94
C HIS A 138 31.13 -28.05 -11.40
N SER A 139 32.36 -27.60 -11.66
CA SER A 139 32.88 -27.43 -13.03
C SER A 139 32.86 -28.71 -13.87
N GLY A 140 32.97 -29.89 -13.24
CA GLY A 140 32.84 -31.18 -13.95
C GLY A 140 31.45 -31.44 -14.53
N LEU A 141 30.44 -30.65 -14.14
CA LEU A 141 29.06 -30.76 -14.63
C LEU A 141 28.77 -29.85 -15.80
N VAL A 142 29.76 -29.19 -16.39
CA VAL A 142 29.59 -28.31 -17.54
C VAL A 142 30.68 -28.57 -18.56
N ASP A 143 30.40 -28.25 -19.83
CA ASP A 143 31.42 -28.32 -20.86
C ASP A 143 32.36 -27.11 -20.74
N ILE A 144 33.59 -27.38 -20.29
CA ILE A 144 34.63 -26.36 -20.07
C ILE A 144 35.22 -25.88 -21.41
N ALA A 145 34.97 -26.55 -22.53
CA ALA A 145 35.46 -26.10 -23.84
C ALA A 145 34.79 -24.81 -24.31
N GLU A 146 33.53 -24.60 -23.93
CA GLU A 146 32.73 -23.44 -24.35
C GLU A 146 32.45 -22.50 -23.17
N PRO A 147 32.79 -21.19 -23.25
CA PRO A 147 32.62 -20.27 -22.14
C PRO A 147 31.15 -20.09 -21.72
N ASP A 148 30.21 -20.14 -22.69
CA ASP A 148 28.78 -20.04 -22.38
C ASP A 148 28.25 -21.31 -21.69
N ALA A 149 28.75 -22.49 -22.06
CA ALA A 149 28.40 -23.74 -21.42
C ALA A 149 29.03 -23.87 -20.02
N ALA A 150 30.25 -23.35 -19.84
CA ALA A 150 30.99 -23.40 -18.59
C ALA A 150 30.51 -22.37 -17.56
N VAL A 151 30.57 -21.07 -17.91
CA VAL A 151 30.30 -19.95 -17.00
C VAL A 151 28.88 -19.43 -17.21
N GLY A 152 28.45 -19.34 -18.48
CA GLY A 152 27.15 -18.78 -18.84
C GLY A 152 25.98 -19.52 -18.20
N VAL A 153 26.02 -20.86 -18.17
CA VAL A 153 24.99 -21.69 -17.52
C VAL A 153 24.85 -21.36 -16.03
N PHE A 154 25.95 -21.30 -15.28
CA PHE A 154 25.88 -20.97 -13.85
C PHE A 154 25.36 -19.56 -13.59
N VAL A 155 25.82 -18.57 -14.37
CA VAL A 155 25.32 -17.19 -14.23
C VAL A 155 23.82 -17.13 -14.52
N LYS A 156 23.35 -17.77 -15.61
CA LYS A 156 21.93 -17.83 -15.97
C LYS A 156 21.10 -18.52 -14.88
N LYS A 157 21.58 -19.64 -14.33
CA LYS A 157 20.90 -20.39 -13.26
C LYS A 157 20.84 -19.61 -11.95
N ILE A 158 21.92 -18.95 -11.54
CA ILE A 158 21.91 -18.09 -10.33
C ILE A 158 20.92 -16.94 -10.50
N VAL A 159 20.89 -16.30 -11.67
CA VAL A 159 19.91 -15.25 -11.99
C VAL A 159 18.48 -15.78 -11.94
N ALA A 160 18.20 -16.92 -12.57
CA ALA A 160 16.89 -17.55 -12.55
C ALA A 160 16.45 -17.92 -11.13
N SER A 161 17.36 -18.46 -10.32
CA SER A 161 17.13 -18.82 -8.92
C SER A 161 16.80 -17.61 -8.04
N HIS A 162 17.43 -16.46 -8.27
CA HIS A 162 17.04 -15.20 -7.61
C HIS A 162 15.65 -14.73 -8.01
N PHE A 163 15.30 -14.81 -9.30
CA PHE A 163 13.93 -14.52 -9.75
C PHE A 163 12.92 -15.47 -9.13
N LEU A 164 13.21 -16.77 -9.04
CA LEU A 164 12.37 -17.73 -8.37
C LEU A 164 12.15 -17.34 -6.91
N LYS A 165 13.23 -17.00 -6.18
CA LYS A 165 13.12 -16.56 -4.79
C LYS A 165 12.29 -15.27 -4.65
N GLN A 166 12.40 -14.37 -5.60
CA GLN A 166 11.57 -13.17 -5.67
C GLN A 166 10.08 -13.50 -5.88
N THR A 167 9.75 -14.50 -6.71
CA THR A 167 8.35 -14.96 -6.86
C THR A 167 7.79 -15.51 -5.55
N GLU A 168 8.58 -16.29 -4.79
CA GLU A 168 8.17 -16.84 -3.49
C GLU A 168 7.89 -15.73 -2.48
N HIS A 169 8.81 -14.76 -2.37
CA HIS A 169 8.67 -13.62 -1.48
C HIS A 169 7.41 -12.81 -1.80
N LEU A 170 7.20 -12.48 -3.08
CA LEU A 170 6.02 -11.74 -3.51
C LEU A 170 4.73 -12.52 -3.26
N ARG A 171 4.70 -13.82 -3.59
CA ARG A 171 3.55 -14.70 -3.32
C ARG A 171 3.21 -14.74 -1.84
N ALA A 172 4.21 -14.91 -0.97
CA ALA A 172 4.00 -14.95 0.48
C ALA A 172 3.42 -13.63 1.00
N THR A 173 3.94 -12.51 0.50
CA THR A 173 3.50 -11.16 0.88
C THR A 173 2.05 -10.89 0.43
N LEU A 174 1.73 -11.15 -0.84
CA LEU A 174 0.37 -11.02 -1.37
C LEU A 174 -0.61 -11.93 -0.62
N SER A 175 -0.22 -13.18 -0.34
CA SER A 175 -1.04 -14.10 0.44
C SER A 175 -1.25 -13.62 1.89
N ALA A 176 -0.27 -12.96 2.52
CA ALA A 176 -0.45 -12.39 3.85
C ALA A 176 -1.52 -11.29 3.85
N VAL A 177 -1.47 -10.37 2.87
CA VAL A 177 -2.48 -9.33 2.71
C VAL A 177 -3.86 -9.92 2.40
N GLN A 178 -3.94 -10.84 1.44
CA GLN A 178 -5.20 -11.49 1.06
C GLN A 178 -5.84 -12.24 2.25
N ARG A 179 -5.04 -12.97 3.04
CA ARG A 179 -5.52 -13.61 4.27
C ARG A 179 -6.00 -12.60 5.31
N GLY A 180 -5.30 -11.48 5.42
CA GLY A 180 -5.65 -10.39 6.32
C GLY A 180 -7.00 -9.77 6.00
N LEU A 181 -7.22 -9.45 4.72
CA LEU A 181 -8.47 -8.85 4.25
C LEU A 181 -9.65 -9.81 4.33
N THR A 182 -9.47 -11.10 4.03
CA THR A 182 -10.55 -12.09 4.07
C THR A 182 -11.02 -12.45 5.49
N ARG A 183 -10.16 -12.29 6.51
CA ARG A 183 -10.48 -12.66 7.90
C ARG A 183 -10.98 -11.51 8.76
N LYS A 184 -10.91 -10.26 8.30
CA LYS A 184 -11.49 -9.12 9.02
C LYS A 184 -13.01 -9.11 8.84
N GLN A 185 -13.73 -9.32 9.94
CA GLN A 185 -15.20 -9.32 9.97
C GLN A 185 -15.81 -7.95 9.60
N ASP A 186 -15.11 -6.85 9.88
CA ASP A 186 -15.59 -5.50 9.60
C ASP A 186 -14.46 -4.64 9.02
N LEU A 187 -14.31 -4.74 7.70
CA LEU A 187 -13.34 -3.93 6.94
C LEU A 187 -13.65 -2.42 7.05
N ALA A 188 -14.91 -2.04 7.29
CA ALA A 188 -15.32 -0.65 7.41
C ALA A 188 -14.88 0.01 8.73
N LYS A 189 -14.41 -0.77 9.71
CA LYS A 189 -13.78 -0.27 10.94
C LYS A 189 -12.27 -0.09 10.82
N MET A 190 -11.66 -0.44 9.68
CA MET A 190 -10.23 -0.24 9.49
C MET A 190 -9.90 1.27 9.50
N PRO A 191 -8.88 1.71 10.26
CA PRO A 191 -8.47 3.11 10.25
C PRO A 191 -8.03 3.54 8.85
N MET A 192 -8.44 4.74 8.43
CA MET A 192 -8.14 5.25 7.09
C MET A 192 -6.63 5.26 6.81
N ALA A 193 -5.81 5.66 7.79
CA ALA A 193 -4.35 5.64 7.67
C ALA A 193 -3.78 4.25 7.35
N LYS A 194 -4.37 3.17 7.87
CA LYS A 194 -3.96 1.80 7.56
C LYS A 194 -4.35 1.41 6.13
N VAL A 195 -5.53 1.83 5.69
CA VAL A 195 -6.01 1.59 4.32
C VAL A 195 -5.14 2.34 3.30
N GLU A 196 -4.81 3.61 3.57
CA GLU A 196 -3.92 4.41 2.73
C GLU A 196 -2.51 3.79 2.66
N ALA A 197 -1.99 3.32 3.79
CA ALA A 197 -0.71 2.62 3.82
C ALA A 197 -0.74 1.34 3.00
N LEU A 198 -1.77 0.52 3.17
CA LEU A 198 -1.96 -0.71 2.39
C LEU A 198 -2.08 -0.43 0.90
N TRP A 199 -2.86 0.59 0.54
CA TRP A 199 -3.00 1.03 -0.85
C TRP A 199 -1.65 1.48 -1.43
N SER A 200 -0.87 2.25 -0.67
CA SER A 200 0.47 2.68 -1.08
C SER A 200 1.43 1.49 -1.31
N ASP A 201 1.43 0.47 -0.44
CA ASP A 201 2.23 -0.74 -0.66
C ASP A 201 1.73 -1.56 -1.86
N MET A 202 0.42 -1.68 -2.06
CA MET A 202 -0.18 -2.36 -3.21
C MET A 202 0.23 -1.72 -4.54
N GLN A 203 0.15 -0.39 -4.63
CA GLN A 203 0.64 0.37 -5.79
C GLN A 203 2.14 0.15 -6.02
N GLY A 204 2.91 0.10 -4.93
CA GLY A 204 4.34 -0.22 -4.97
C GLY A 204 4.63 -1.65 -5.46
N TRP A 205 3.79 -2.63 -5.13
CA TRP A 205 3.92 -4.00 -5.65
C TRP A 205 3.51 -4.09 -7.11
N GLU A 206 2.42 -3.43 -7.53
CA GLU A 206 1.98 -3.41 -8.93
C GLU A 206 3.11 -2.90 -9.84
N ARG A 207 3.64 -1.71 -9.54
CA ARG A 207 4.77 -1.13 -10.29
C ARG A 207 5.97 -2.08 -10.36
N ARG A 208 6.39 -2.63 -9.21
CA ARG A 208 7.53 -3.55 -9.15
C ARG A 208 7.30 -4.83 -9.93
N THR A 209 6.09 -5.40 -9.90
CA THR A 209 5.77 -6.59 -10.71
C THR A 209 5.83 -6.32 -12.20
N GLY A 210 5.45 -5.12 -12.64
CA GLY A 210 5.66 -4.67 -14.02
C GLY A 210 7.15 -4.64 -14.37
N GLU A 211 7.96 -3.97 -13.54
CA GLU A 211 9.42 -3.87 -13.74
C GLU A 211 10.12 -5.24 -13.75
N TYR A 212 9.68 -6.18 -12.91
CA TYR A 212 10.23 -7.54 -12.88
C TYR A 212 9.94 -8.29 -14.17
N LEU A 213 8.71 -8.16 -14.70
CA LEU A 213 8.31 -8.80 -15.93
C LEU A 213 9.05 -8.21 -17.13
N GLU A 214 9.15 -6.88 -17.22
CA GLU A 214 9.90 -6.19 -18.28
C GLU A 214 11.39 -6.56 -18.27
N ASP A 215 12.03 -6.58 -17.09
CA ASP A 215 13.44 -6.95 -16.99
C ASP A 215 13.65 -8.45 -17.34
N LEU A 216 12.69 -9.32 -17.02
CA LEU A 216 12.72 -10.74 -17.37
C LEU A 216 12.54 -10.96 -18.88
N GLU A 217 11.55 -10.32 -19.49
CA GLU A 217 11.34 -10.32 -20.95
C GLU A 217 12.58 -9.79 -21.69
N GLY A 218 13.19 -8.73 -21.15
CA GLY A 218 14.45 -8.18 -21.68
C GLY A 218 15.60 -9.19 -21.62
N ILE A 219 15.71 -9.99 -20.56
CA ILE A 219 16.69 -11.10 -20.49
C ILE A 219 16.37 -12.17 -21.53
N MET A 220 15.11 -12.59 -21.64
CA MET A 220 14.69 -13.61 -22.60
C MET A 220 15.01 -13.18 -24.03
N LEU A 221 14.71 -11.93 -24.40
CA LEU A 221 15.06 -11.37 -25.70
C LEU A 221 16.58 -11.34 -25.94
N GLN A 222 17.37 -10.91 -24.95
CA GLN A 222 18.83 -10.87 -25.06
C GLN A 222 19.46 -12.26 -25.22
N LEU A 223 18.85 -13.28 -24.62
CA LEU A 223 19.31 -14.67 -24.68
C LEU A 223 18.70 -15.47 -25.84
N GLY A 224 17.80 -14.87 -26.64
CA GLY A 224 17.09 -15.57 -27.72
C GLY A 224 16.08 -16.61 -27.23
N ILE A 225 15.57 -16.48 -26.00
CA ILE A 225 14.59 -17.38 -25.39
C ILE A 225 13.18 -16.95 -25.85
N PRO A 226 12.37 -17.86 -26.43
CA PRO A 226 10.99 -17.55 -26.80
C PRO A 226 10.13 -17.18 -25.59
N LEU A 227 9.25 -16.19 -25.74
CA LEU A 227 8.24 -15.79 -24.74
C LEU A 227 7.06 -16.77 -24.63
N SER A 228 7.06 -17.84 -25.43
CA SER A 228 6.04 -18.89 -25.40
C SER A 228 6.20 -19.80 -24.18
N ASN A 229 5.16 -20.60 -23.91
CA ASN A 229 5.23 -21.65 -22.91
C ASN A 229 6.38 -22.62 -23.17
N PRO A 230 6.97 -23.22 -22.12
CA PRO A 230 7.94 -24.28 -22.30
C PRO A 230 7.31 -25.42 -23.09
N ALA A 231 8.04 -25.92 -24.09
CA ALA A 231 7.58 -27.07 -24.86
C ALA A 231 7.43 -28.27 -23.90
N PRO A 232 6.36 -29.07 -24.01
CA PRO A 232 6.24 -30.28 -23.24
C PRO A 232 7.44 -31.18 -23.55
N VAL A 233 8.21 -31.50 -22.51
CA VAL A 233 9.32 -32.44 -22.61
C VAL A 233 8.70 -33.80 -22.93
N ALA A 234 8.77 -34.24 -24.20
CA ALA A 234 8.34 -35.58 -24.59
C ALA A 234 9.11 -36.62 -23.75
N ASP A 235 8.48 -37.71 -23.31
CA ASP A 235 9.05 -38.77 -22.46
C ASP A 235 10.56 -39.00 -22.68
N VAL A 236 11.41 -38.53 -21.76
CA VAL A 236 12.87 -38.76 -21.86
C VAL A 236 13.40 -39.52 -20.64
N ALA A 237 14.09 -40.61 -20.93
CA ALA A 237 14.81 -41.47 -20.00
C ALA A 237 15.84 -40.72 -19.13
N ASP A 238 16.23 -41.31 -17.99
CA ASP A 238 17.07 -40.73 -16.91
C ASP A 238 18.35 -39.99 -17.37
N ALA A 239 18.96 -40.34 -18.50
CA ALA A 239 20.12 -39.62 -19.05
C ALA A 239 19.80 -38.16 -19.46
N ALA A 240 18.54 -37.88 -19.80
CA ALA A 240 18.09 -36.53 -20.13
C ALA A 240 17.74 -35.69 -18.91
N ALA A 241 17.46 -36.28 -17.74
CA ALA A 241 17.26 -35.54 -16.50
C ALA A 241 18.54 -34.77 -16.11
N ASN A 242 19.71 -35.38 -16.33
CA ASN A 242 21.01 -34.74 -16.11
C ASN A 242 21.38 -33.66 -17.14
N ALA A 243 20.74 -33.64 -18.32
CA ALA A 243 20.85 -32.54 -19.28
C ALA A 243 19.79 -31.45 -19.05
N ALA A 244 18.62 -31.82 -18.52
CA ALA A 244 17.48 -30.94 -18.31
C ALA A 244 17.77 -29.82 -17.31
N TRP A 245 18.55 -30.09 -16.24
CA TRP A 245 18.88 -29.04 -15.28
C TRP A 245 19.71 -27.90 -15.89
N ARG A 246 20.40 -28.12 -17.03
CA ARG A 246 21.18 -27.07 -17.72
C ARG A 246 20.30 -26.19 -18.61
N ASP A 247 19.07 -26.62 -18.92
CA ASP A 247 18.14 -25.86 -19.74
C ASP A 247 17.71 -24.60 -18.98
N CYS A 248 18.28 -23.46 -19.37
CA CYS A 248 17.92 -22.16 -18.79
C CYS A 248 16.68 -21.58 -19.46
N ALA A 249 16.33 -22.01 -20.69
CA ALA A 249 15.20 -21.47 -21.42
C ALA A 249 13.89 -21.84 -20.73
N ALA A 250 13.75 -23.11 -20.34
CA ALA A 250 12.59 -23.59 -19.57
C ALA A 250 12.41 -22.83 -18.24
N ASP A 251 13.49 -22.55 -17.52
CA ASP A 251 13.44 -21.77 -16.28
C ASP A 251 12.88 -20.36 -16.50
N PHE A 252 13.43 -19.63 -17.47
CA PHE A 252 13.01 -18.25 -17.75
C PHE A 252 11.56 -18.21 -18.27
N GLN A 253 11.14 -19.18 -19.08
CA GLN A 253 9.75 -19.30 -19.53
C GLN A 253 8.80 -19.60 -18.37
N PHE A 254 9.17 -20.52 -17.48
CA PHE A 254 8.40 -20.80 -16.26
C PHE A 254 8.28 -19.55 -15.38
N LEU A 255 9.40 -18.84 -15.15
CA LEU A 255 9.42 -17.59 -14.38
C LEU A 255 8.53 -16.53 -15.01
N HIS A 256 8.53 -16.41 -16.35
CA HIS A 256 7.68 -15.47 -17.07
C HIS A 256 6.19 -15.74 -16.78
N LEU A 257 5.77 -17.00 -16.86
CA LEU A 257 4.40 -17.39 -16.52
C LEU A 257 4.05 -17.10 -15.05
N ARG A 258 4.98 -17.38 -14.13
CA ARG A 258 4.77 -17.11 -12.69
C ARG A 258 4.65 -15.62 -12.39
N PHE A 259 5.48 -14.78 -12.99
CA PHE A 259 5.36 -13.33 -12.81
C PHE A 259 4.09 -12.76 -13.44
N ARG A 260 3.63 -13.28 -14.58
CA ARG A 260 2.32 -12.90 -15.16
C ARG A 260 1.16 -13.23 -14.22
N GLU A 261 1.16 -14.43 -13.63
CA GLU A 261 0.17 -14.84 -12.62
C GLU A 261 0.20 -13.89 -11.41
N LEU A 262 1.39 -13.63 -10.86
CA LEU A 262 1.55 -12.74 -9.70
C LEU A 262 1.16 -11.29 -9.99
N ARG A 263 1.46 -10.78 -11.19
CA ARG A 263 1.04 -9.46 -11.64
C ARG A 263 -0.48 -9.36 -11.68
N HIS A 264 -1.15 -10.30 -12.33
CA HIS A 264 -2.62 -10.33 -12.39
C HIS A 264 -3.26 -10.38 -11.00
N ARG A 265 -2.70 -11.19 -10.09
CA ARG A 265 -3.14 -11.23 -8.68
C ARG A 265 -2.94 -9.90 -7.96
N THR A 266 -1.83 -9.22 -8.23
CA THR A 266 -1.52 -7.90 -7.64
C THR A 266 -2.50 -6.84 -8.13
N GLU A 267 -2.79 -6.80 -9.43
CA GLU A 267 -3.78 -5.89 -10.05
C GLU A 267 -5.18 -6.10 -9.46
N THR A 268 -5.61 -7.36 -9.34
CA THR A 268 -6.90 -7.72 -8.74
C THR A 268 -6.98 -7.27 -7.28
N LEU A 269 -5.92 -7.49 -6.51
CA LEU A 269 -5.86 -7.07 -5.10
C LEU A 269 -5.79 -5.54 -4.97
N ASN A 270 -5.12 -4.85 -5.89
CA ASN A 270 -5.05 -3.39 -5.91
C ASN A 270 -6.42 -2.76 -6.17
N ALA A 271 -7.19 -3.34 -7.11
CA ALA A 271 -8.58 -2.94 -7.35
C ALA A 271 -9.45 -3.13 -6.09
N ALA A 272 -9.31 -4.27 -5.40
CA ALA A 272 -10.04 -4.53 -4.16
C ALA A 272 -9.67 -3.54 -3.03
N VAL A 273 -8.38 -3.23 -2.86
CA VAL A 273 -7.93 -2.25 -1.85
C VAL A 273 -8.36 -0.83 -2.21
N THR A 274 -8.41 -0.47 -3.49
CA THR A 274 -8.94 0.82 -3.96
C THR A 274 -10.44 0.93 -3.65
N GLY A 275 -11.21 -0.13 -3.87
CA GLY A 275 -12.62 -0.19 -3.45
C GLY A 275 -12.80 -0.04 -1.94
N LEU A 276 -11.93 -0.69 -1.15
CA LEU A 276 -11.92 -0.54 0.31
C LEU A 276 -11.64 0.91 0.73
N ALA A 277 -10.65 1.56 0.13
CA ALA A 277 -10.32 2.97 0.39
C ALA A 277 -11.52 3.90 0.12
N GLY A 278 -12.28 3.64 -0.95
CA GLY A 278 -13.53 4.35 -1.24
C GLY A 278 -14.59 4.15 -0.15
N ILE A 279 -14.80 2.92 0.31
CA ILE A 279 -15.78 2.59 1.37
C ILE A 279 -15.38 3.27 2.69
N THR A 280 -14.12 3.19 3.08
CA THR A 280 -13.64 3.81 4.34
C THR A 280 -13.66 5.32 4.28
N GLY A 281 -13.27 5.91 3.15
CA GLY A 281 -13.35 7.36 2.92
C GLY A 281 -14.77 7.89 3.00
N ASN A 282 -15.73 7.26 2.31
CA ASN A 282 -17.13 7.65 2.34
C ASN A 282 -17.75 7.54 3.75
N ARG A 283 -17.38 6.51 4.52
CA ARG A 283 -17.85 6.35 5.90
C ARG A 283 -17.28 7.42 6.83
N GLN A 284 -16.01 7.78 6.65
CA GLN A 284 -15.40 8.87 7.43
C GLN A 284 -16.09 10.21 7.11
N ALA A 285 -16.26 10.52 5.83
CA ALA A 285 -16.98 11.71 5.39
C ALA A 285 -18.41 11.75 5.95
N TYR A 286 -19.13 10.61 5.95
CA TYR A 286 -20.46 10.53 6.54
C TYR A 286 -20.47 10.79 8.05
N LYS A 287 -19.49 10.27 8.79
CA LYS A 287 -19.35 10.55 10.24
C LYS A 287 -19.04 12.02 10.51
N GLU A 288 -18.15 12.62 9.73
CA GLU A 288 -17.80 14.04 9.83
C GLU A 288 -19.02 14.92 9.49
N GLN A 289 -19.79 14.55 8.46
CA GLN A 289 -21.04 15.21 8.11
C GLN A 289 -22.08 15.10 9.24
N GLN A 290 -22.28 13.92 9.83
CA GLN A 290 -23.19 13.75 10.97
C GLN A 290 -22.76 14.59 12.18
N ARG A 291 -21.45 14.66 12.43
CA ARG A 291 -20.89 15.51 13.49
C ARG A 291 -21.16 16.98 13.21
N SER A 292 -20.90 17.45 11.99
CA SER A 292 -21.19 18.82 11.57
C SER A 292 -22.68 19.16 11.68
N ILE A 293 -23.58 18.25 11.25
CA ILE A 293 -25.03 18.42 11.41
C ILE A 293 -25.41 18.54 12.90
N ARG A 294 -24.82 17.72 13.77
CA ARG A 294 -25.07 17.79 15.22
C ARG A 294 -24.58 19.11 15.81
N GLU A 295 -23.39 19.55 15.42
CA GLU A 295 -22.82 20.84 15.85
C GLU A 295 -23.69 22.01 15.36
N ALA A 296 -24.16 21.99 14.11
CA ALA A 296 -25.08 22.99 13.56
C ALA A 296 -26.40 23.06 14.32
N LYS A 297 -26.99 21.90 14.68
CA LYS A 297 -28.21 21.84 15.50
C LYS A 297 -27.99 22.45 16.89
N SER A 298 -26.82 22.19 17.49
CA SER A 298 -26.44 22.80 18.78
C SER A 298 -26.31 24.32 18.67
N THR A 299 -25.67 24.82 17.62
CA THR A 299 -25.52 26.26 17.37
C THR A 299 -26.87 26.95 17.18
N LYS A 300 -27.81 26.31 16.46
CA LYS A 300 -29.18 26.82 16.32
C LYS A 300 -29.89 26.92 17.66
N ALA A 301 -29.75 25.91 18.53
CA ALA A 301 -30.32 25.95 19.87
C ALA A 301 -29.73 27.07 20.75
N VAL A 302 -28.40 27.26 20.72
CA VAL A 302 -27.74 28.35 21.47
C VAL A 302 -28.18 29.71 20.97
N THR A 303 -28.30 29.90 19.65
CA THR A 303 -28.78 31.16 19.06
C THR A 303 -30.20 31.46 19.50
N LEU A 304 -31.08 30.46 19.51
CA LEU A 304 -32.47 30.60 19.95
C LEU A 304 -32.57 30.98 21.43
N LEU A 305 -31.71 30.42 22.29
CA LEU A 305 -31.61 30.85 23.69
C LEU A 305 -31.16 32.32 23.79
N GLY A 306 -30.15 32.72 23.02
CA GLY A 306 -29.67 34.11 22.97
C GLY A 306 -30.77 35.10 22.58
N LEU A 307 -31.60 34.76 21.60
CA LEU A 307 -32.73 35.60 21.15
C LEU A 307 -33.79 35.82 22.24
N VAL A 308 -33.91 34.92 23.21
CA VAL A 308 -34.83 35.06 24.35
C VAL A 308 -34.17 35.82 25.50
N PHE A 309 -32.92 35.50 25.84
CA PHE A 309 -32.23 36.10 26.98
C PHE A 309 -31.80 37.55 26.76
N ILE A 310 -31.44 37.96 25.54
CA ILE A 310 -30.99 39.33 25.26
C ILE A 310 -32.11 40.37 25.54
N PRO A 311 -33.35 40.21 25.02
CA PRO A 311 -34.45 41.11 25.36
C PRO A 311 -34.83 41.11 26.85
N LEU A 312 -34.81 39.93 27.49
CA LEU A 312 -35.08 39.80 28.93
C LEU A 312 -34.04 40.53 29.77
N ALA A 313 -32.75 40.38 29.45
CA ALA A 313 -31.67 41.08 30.15
C ALA A 313 -31.75 42.60 29.94
N TYR A 314 -32.06 43.05 28.72
CA TYR A 314 -32.23 44.47 28.42
C TYR A 314 -33.39 45.09 29.20
N THR A 315 -34.56 44.46 29.18
CA THR A 315 -35.73 44.94 29.93
C THR A 315 -35.51 44.87 31.44
N SER A 316 -34.84 43.83 31.94
CA SER A 316 -34.45 43.73 33.36
C SER A 316 -33.46 44.83 33.75
N SER A 317 -32.52 45.20 32.88
CA SER A 317 -31.59 46.31 33.14
C SER A 317 -32.30 47.66 33.09
N LEU A 318 -33.23 47.86 32.17
CA LEU A 318 -33.93 49.13 32.00
C LEU A 318 -34.88 49.42 33.16
N PHE A 319 -35.69 48.44 33.56
CA PHE A 319 -36.70 48.60 34.63
C PHE A 319 -36.17 48.26 36.02
N GLY A 320 -35.04 47.54 36.14
CA GLY A 320 -34.42 47.22 37.42
C GLY A 320 -33.74 48.40 38.11
N MET A 321 -33.55 49.53 37.42
CA MET A 321 -32.85 50.71 37.95
C MET A 321 -33.78 51.68 38.70
N GLU A 322 -35.10 51.54 38.57
CA GLU A 322 -36.08 52.47 39.17
C GLU A 322 -36.98 51.78 40.21
N VAL A 323 -37.08 52.39 41.40
CA VAL A 323 -37.81 51.87 42.58
C VAL A 323 -39.27 51.42 42.31
N PRO A 324 -40.10 52.11 41.50
CA PRO A 324 -41.48 51.68 41.26
C PRO A 324 -41.62 50.42 40.38
N TYR A 325 -40.60 50.07 39.59
CA TYR A 325 -40.63 48.96 38.63
C TYR A 325 -39.85 47.72 39.10
N GLY A 326 -39.21 47.80 40.27
CA GLY A 326 -38.48 46.69 40.88
C GLY A 326 -39.39 45.53 41.33
N PRO A 327 -38.80 44.35 41.63
CA PRO A 327 -39.55 43.19 42.12
C PRO A 327 -40.29 43.53 43.43
N GLY A 328 -41.62 43.42 43.42
CA GLY A 328 -42.49 43.79 44.55
C GLY A 328 -43.08 45.21 44.49
N GLY A 329 -42.74 46.00 43.47
CA GLY A 329 -43.33 47.32 43.21
C GLY A 329 -44.69 47.26 42.51
N GLU A 330 -45.50 48.32 42.64
CA GLU A 330 -46.85 48.42 42.04
C GLU A 330 -46.86 48.26 40.51
N PHE A 331 -45.75 48.58 39.84
CA PHE A 331 -45.63 48.56 38.39
C PHE A 331 -44.77 47.42 37.83
N PHE A 332 -44.45 46.40 38.64
CA PHE A 332 -43.62 45.26 38.21
C PHE A 332 -44.20 44.50 37.00
N TRP A 333 -45.52 44.50 36.80
CA TRP A 333 -46.16 43.86 35.65
C TRP A 333 -45.74 44.45 34.29
N ILE A 334 -45.28 45.71 34.26
CA ILE A 334 -44.82 46.40 33.04
C ILE A 334 -43.59 45.72 32.45
N TYR A 335 -42.74 45.09 33.27
CA TYR A 335 -41.63 44.26 32.80
C TYR A 335 -42.10 43.13 31.89
N PHE A 336 -43.16 42.39 32.26
CA PHE A 336 -43.68 41.29 31.45
C PHE A 336 -44.36 41.80 30.17
N VAL A 337 -45.10 42.90 30.28
CA VAL A 337 -45.83 43.48 29.13
C VAL A 337 -44.90 44.15 28.12
N THR A 338 -43.71 44.56 28.52
CA THR A 338 -42.69 45.09 27.59
C THR A 338 -41.76 44.01 27.04
N SER A 339 -41.37 43.04 27.87
CA SER A 339 -40.45 41.96 27.46
C SER A 339 -41.08 40.94 26.50
N ALA A 340 -42.33 40.51 26.73
CA ALA A 340 -42.97 39.50 25.88
C ALA A 340 -43.15 39.95 24.41
N PRO A 341 -43.63 41.17 24.11
CA PRO A 341 -43.70 41.67 22.73
C PRO A 341 -42.32 41.85 22.11
N LEU A 342 -41.32 42.29 22.88
CA LEU A 342 -39.96 42.48 22.39
C LEU A 342 -39.32 41.14 21.96
N ILE A 343 -39.48 40.09 22.77
CA ILE A 343 -39.05 38.72 22.41
C ILE A 343 -39.78 38.25 21.15
N LEU A 344 -41.09 38.50 21.05
CA LEU A 344 -41.88 38.11 19.88
C LEU A 344 -41.37 38.80 18.61
N VAL A 345 -41.11 40.10 18.65
CA VAL A 345 -40.56 40.85 17.50
C VAL A 345 -39.18 40.32 17.10
N VAL A 346 -38.29 40.08 18.06
CA VAL A 346 -36.94 39.56 17.79
C VAL A 346 -36.99 38.13 17.21
N LEU A 347 -37.84 37.25 17.76
CA LEU A 347 -38.03 35.91 17.22
C LEU A 347 -38.66 35.94 15.82
N LEU A 348 -39.67 36.78 15.60
CA LEU A 348 -40.33 36.92 14.30
C LEU A 348 -39.34 37.42 13.24
N GLY A 349 -38.54 38.44 13.59
CA GLY A 349 -37.44 38.92 12.74
C GLY A 349 -36.43 37.81 12.40
N TYR A 350 -36.01 37.02 13.40
CA TYR A 350 -35.15 35.86 13.17
C TYR A 350 -35.77 34.85 12.21
N TYR A 351 -37.03 34.46 12.40
CA TYR A 351 -37.69 33.50 11.51
C TYR A 351 -37.85 34.04 10.09
N VAL A 352 -38.19 35.32 9.90
CA VAL A 352 -38.27 35.94 8.56
C VAL A 352 -36.91 35.91 7.85
N LEU A 353 -35.82 36.11 8.59
CA LEU A 353 -34.47 35.97 8.06
C LEU A 353 -34.17 34.50 7.72
N ASP A 354 -34.35 33.57 8.67
CA ASP A 354 -34.10 32.12 8.51
C ASP A 354 -34.86 31.52 7.32
N PHE A 355 -36.10 31.98 7.06
CA PHE A 355 -36.93 31.47 5.96
C PHE A 355 -36.59 32.04 4.58
N GLY A 356 -35.97 33.22 4.52
CA GLY A 356 -35.69 33.86 3.23
C GLY A 356 -34.31 33.57 2.66
N TYR A 357 -33.40 32.95 3.43
CA TYR A 357 -32.14 32.44 2.91
C TYR A 357 -32.36 31.13 2.14
N ASP A 358 -31.75 31.03 0.96
CA ASP A 358 -31.72 29.82 0.14
C ASP A 358 -30.77 28.77 0.75
N ASP A 359 -31.02 27.47 0.49
CA ASP A 359 -30.19 26.36 0.99
C ASP A 359 -28.73 26.45 0.49
N ASP A 360 -28.48 27.24 -0.56
CA ASP A 360 -27.18 27.54 -1.15
C ASP A 360 -26.47 28.80 -0.55
N GLY A 361 -27.10 29.48 0.41
CA GLY A 361 -26.48 30.49 1.27
C GLY A 361 -26.06 31.83 0.63
N ARG A 362 -26.50 32.14 -0.61
CA ARG A 362 -25.96 33.31 -1.35
C ARG A 362 -26.88 34.52 -1.53
N ALA A 363 -28.19 34.43 -1.30
CA ALA A 363 -29.05 35.62 -1.28
C ALA A 363 -30.33 35.38 -0.48
N TRP A 364 -30.75 36.39 0.29
CA TRP A 364 -32.10 36.44 0.85
C TRP A 364 -33.07 36.86 -0.26
N SER A 365 -34.14 36.11 -0.49
CA SER A 365 -35.11 36.43 -1.53
C SER A 365 -36.56 36.25 -1.05
N VAL A 366 -37.43 37.20 -1.43
CA VAL A 366 -38.87 37.17 -1.12
C VAL A 366 -39.56 35.97 -1.80
N VAL A 367 -39.06 35.57 -2.97
CA VAL A 367 -39.57 34.41 -3.72
C VAL A 367 -39.26 33.12 -2.97
N THR A 368 -38.04 33.01 -2.43
CA THR A 368 -37.60 31.87 -1.62
C THR A 368 -38.39 31.80 -0.32
N PHE A 369 -38.64 32.95 0.34
CA PHE A 369 -39.47 33.03 1.53
C PHE A 369 -40.90 32.50 1.29
N ASN A 370 -41.59 33.02 0.26
CA ASN A 370 -42.95 32.59 -0.04
C ASN A 370 -43.02 31.10 -0.39
N LYS A 371 -42.05 30.59 -1.14
CA LYS A 371 -41.96 29.17 -1.49
C LYS A 371 -41.74 28.28 -0.26
N SER A 372 -40.83 28.66 0.63
CA SER A 372 -40.55 27.94 1.89
C SER A 372 -41.75 27.93 2.84
N VAL A 373 -42.49 29.04 2.89
CA VAL A 373 -43.73 29.16 3.67
C VAL A 373 -44.83 28.26 3.09
N ASP A 374 -45.03 28.29 1.76
CA ASP A 374 -46.05 27.47 1.08
C ASP A 374 -45.76 25.96 1.18
N GLU A 375 -44.50 25.53 1.06
CA GLU A 375 -44.11 24.12 1.20
C GLU A 375 -44.41 23.58 2.60
N ARG A 376 -44.12 24.35 3.66
CA ARG A 376 -44.36 23.93 5.04
C ARG A 376 -45.83 24.03 5.46
N LEU A 377 -46.57 25.05 5.00
CA LEU A 377 -48.03 25.14 5.20
C LEU A 377 -48.78 24.04 4.43
N GLY A 378 -48.29 23.67 3.24
CA GLY A 378 -48.81 22.55 2.45
C GLY A 378 -48.68 21.20 3.16
N TRP A 379 -47.56 20.97 3.87
CA TRP A 379 -47.35 19.78 4.70
C TRP A 379 -48.36 19.69 5.86
N PHE A 380 -48.61 20.80 6.56
CA PHE A 380 -49.63 20.85 7.63
C PHE A 380 -51.05 20.56 7.13
N LYS A 381 -51.39 21.02 5.92
CA LYS A 381 -52.67 20.72 5.28
C LYS A 381 -52.84 19.23 4.95
N ARG A 382 -51.78 18.57 4.44
CA ARG A 382 -51.82 17.12 4.13
C ARG A 382 -51.94 16.26 5.39
N HIS A 383 -51.22 16.61 6.46
CA HIS A 383 -51.25 15.82 7.70
C HIS A 383 -52.61 15.88 8.43
N ASN A 384 -53.34 16.98 8.29
CA ASN A 384 -54.70 17.12 8.81
C ASN A 384 -55.75 16.36 7.98
N THR A 385 -55.44 16.04 6.72
CA THR A 385 -56.35 15.31 5.83
C THR A 385 -56.26 13.79 6.07
N GLU A 386 -55.06 13.25 6.32
CA GLU A 386 -54.89 11.84 6.73
C GLU A 386 -55.51 11.52 8.10
N LYS A 387 -55.44 12.45 9.07
CA LYS A 387 -56.10 12.27 10.38
C LYS A 387 -57.64 12.29 10.31
N ARG A 388 -58.23 12.84 9.24
CA ARG A 388 -59.69 12.81 9.02
C ARG A 388 -60.19 11.59 8.26
N LEU A 389 -59.30 10.79 7.68
CA LEU A 389 -59.64 9.56 6.94
C LEU A 389 -59.50 8.28 7.79
N PHE A 390 -58.90 8.37 8.99
CA PHE A 390 -58.71 7.26 9.93
C PHE A 390 -59.28 7.52 11.33
N GLY A 391 -60.27 8.43 11.44
CA GLY A 391 -61.01 8.70 12.68
C GLY A 391 -62.41 8.11 12.64
#